data_AF-A0A917NDE4-F1
#
_entry.id   AF-A0A917NDE4-F1
#
_cell.length_a   1.000
_cell.length_b   1.000
_cell.length_c   1.000
_cell.angle_alpha   90.00
_cell.angle_beta   90.00
_cell.angle_gamma   90.00
#
_symmetry.space_group_name_H-M   'P 1'
#
loop_
_entity.id
_entity.type
_entity.pdbx_description
1 polymer ?
#
loop_
_entity_poly.entity_id
_entity_poly.type
_entity_poly.pdbx_seq_one_letter_code
_entity_poly.pdbx_strand_id
1 'polypeptide(L)'
;MPESQGLTYREDKQSFFKTIATPTTTPTIHLIREEAKKKDYAFAATYLSDIEQDFNDLFNALQQNGENRDKFWYYCYYCALILQFYYKAYGKKELTEKYKQLAEEISTRYEDQKFAKPTLASESYLNTLGKQLASDLSALAKTPLHSSKIKDMAALANITRMQIVFSRIFLQQTLIVLKESELIGKLIGRRGAIDGMLNMLDKPTGVFNVLSVGLFAIRFTMNVGTLLKHTFFPNTEEAKLPMAERFRKEFNKRHCEMLNDLVWGTVNGLTNYAHYFKISASAAGWTMAAFLVFDVALLMYRRRLAEEDYFNRRAQYIQELENYKDDPDHQAVIFEQMDLLDIRWQATNATFWFNITAAILLMGGFSAALMLASPVAVPVSFFVCCFAIAMYVSGDMYGKYKEKALVYEYKEEKALATKDDIAAVKNAWSDFIIHMAKSAIVPMVIMGVFAVSWPAALALAVLYIGYEFGKGYLNLKKAPEEPKLPSPESMSLDHDLDKEEDAISDQEETALLLINSSSS
;
A
#
# COMPACT_ATOMS: atom_id res chain seq x y z
N MET A 1 -3.55 -39.96 2.62
CA MET A 1 -4.23 -38.67 2.90
C MET A 1 -5.66 -38.99 3.22
N PRO A 2 -6.20 -38.67 4.40
CA PRO A 2 -7.62 -38.80 4.64
C PRO A 2 -8.35 -37.63 3.97
N GLU A 3 -9.34 -37.95 3.15
CA GLU A 3 -10.31 -37.03 2.55
C GLU A 3 -11.18 -36.43 3.66
N SER A 4 -10.82 -35.28 4.21
CA SER A 4 -11.86 -34.34 4.63
C SER A 4 -12.26 -33.58 3.39
N GLN A 5 -13.37 -33.98 2.74
CA GLN A 5 -14.05 -33.16 1.75
C GLN A 5 -14.56 -31.89 2.47
N GLY A 6 -13.66 -30.93 2.68
CA GLY A 6 -14.02 -29.60 3.11
C GLY A 6 -14.81 -28.95 1.99
N LEU A 7 -15.94 -28.34 2.34
CA LEU A 7 -16.75 -27.54 1.42
C LEU A 7 -15.83 -26.51 0.74
N THR A 8 -15.80 -26.47 -0.59
CA THR A 8 -15.11 -25.39 -1.30
C THR A 8 -15.80 -24.07 -1.00
N TYR A 9 -15.09 -22.95 -1.11
CA TYR A 9 -15.69 -21.63 -0.89
C TYR A 9 -16.89 -21.36 -1.82
N ARG A 10 -16.86 -21.87 -3.05
CA ARG A 10 -17.99 -21.75 -3.98
C ARG A 10 -19.22 -22.54 -3.52
N GLU A 11 -19.01 -23.77 -3.05
CA GLU A 11 -20.09 -24.58 -2.48
C GLU A 11 -20.66 -23.93 -1.22
N ASP A 12 -19.81 -23.25 -0.43
CA ASP A 12 -20.24 -22.48 0.75
C ASP A 12 -21.15 -21.31 0.38
N LYS A 13 -20.72 -20.48 -0.58
CA LYS A 13 -21.53 -19.39 -1.13
C LYS A 13 -22.86 -19.91 -1.67
N GLN A 14 -22.84 -20.98 -2.47
CA GLN A 14 -24.06 -21.58 -3.01
C GLN A 14 -24.97 -22.12 -1.91
N SER A 15 -24.41 -22.78 -0.91
CA SER A 15 -25.15 -23.29 0.25
C SER A 15 -25.82 -22.14 1.00
N PHE A 16 -25.10 -21.04 1.25
CA PHE A 16 -25.64 -19.84 1.89
C PHE A 16 -26.88 -19.32 1.18
N PHE A 17 -26.80 -19.10 -0.14
CA PHE A 17 -27.94 -18.58 -0.91
C PHE A 17 -29.08 -19.59 -1.08
N LYS A 18 -28.79 -20.89 -1.08
CA LYS A 18 -29.82 -21.94 -1.20
C LYS A 18 -30.53 -22.28 0.11
N THR A 19 -29.87 -22.09 1.25
CA THR A 19 -30.37 -22.59 2.55
C THR A 19 -30.67 -21.49 3.56
N ILE A 20 -29.89 -20.40 3.56
CA ILE A 20 -30.00 -19.33 4.55
C ILE A 20 -30.74 -18.13 3.95
N ALA A 21 -30.33 -17.68 2.78
CA ALA A 21 -30.91 -16.51 2.12
C ALA A 21 -31.97 -16.90 1.06
N THR A 22 -32.92 -17.77 1.42
CA THR A 22 -33.98 -18.19 0.49
C THR A 22 -35.02 -17.09 0.25
N PRO A 23 -35.64 -17.03 -0.94
CA PRO A 23 -36.59 -15.96 -1.30
C PRO A 23 -37.82 -15.85 -0.37
N THR A 24 -38.15 -16.92 0.34
CA THR A 24 -39.36 -17.03 1.17
C THR A 24 -39.14 -16.72 2.65
N THR A 25 -37.89 -16.59 3.12
CA THR A 25 -37.60 -16.34 4.53
C THR A 25 -36.50 -15.29 4.67
N THR A 26 -36.79 -14.23 5.41
CA THR A 26 -35.75 -13.31 5.90
C THR A 26 -34.96 -14.04 7.00
N PRO A 27 -33.69 -14.45 6.77
CA PRO A 27 -32.90 -15.09 7.80
C PRO A 27 -32.70 -14.13 8.98
N THR A 28 -32.77 -14.66 10.20
CA THR A 28 -32.39 -13.86 11.37
C THR A 28 -30.87 -13.65 11.35
N ILE A 29 -30.41 -12.45 11.71
CA ILE A 29 -28.97 -12.14 11.86
C ILE A 29 -28.26 -13.16 12.75
N HIS A 30 -28.97 -13.67 13.76
CA HIS A 30 -28.50 -14.76 14.61
C HIS A 30 -28.15 -16.03 13.83
N LEU A 31 -28.99 -16.49 12.90
CA LEU A 31 -28.72 -17.67 12.09
C LEU A 31 -27.46 -17.51 11.24
N ILE A 32 -27.29 -16.34 10.62
CA ILE A 32 -26.10 -16.02 9.81
C ILE A 32 -24.83 -16.03 10.67
N ARG A 33 -24.90 -15.47 11.87
CA ARG A 33 -23.79 -15.47 12.83
C ARG A 33 -23.40 -16.88 13.25
N GLU A 34 -24.37 -17.73 13.53
CA GLU A 34 -24.12 -19.14 13.88
C GLU A 34 -23.52 -19.91 12.70
N GLU A 35 -23.92 -19.62 11.45
CA GLU A 35 -23.28 -20.23 10.28
C GLU A 35 -21.83 -19.75 10.11
N ALA A 36 -21.57 -18.45 10.23
CA ALA A 36 -20.23 -17.89 10.11
C ALA A 36 -19.26 -18.49 11.15
N LYS A 37 -19.74 -18.72 12.39
CA LYS A 37 -18.97 -19.37 13.47
C LYS A 37 -18.55 -20.81 13.15
N LYS A 38 -19.24 -21.51 12.25
CA LYS A 38 -18.84 -22.86 11.82
C LYS A 38 -17.60 -22.86 10.94
N LYS A 39 -17.21 -21.70 10.38
CA LYS A 39 -16.05 -21.58 9.51
C LYS A 39 -14.81 -21.40 10.36
N ASP A 40 -13.93 -22.39 10.31
CA ASP A 40 -12.69 -22.37 11.06
C ASP A 40 -11.61 -21.54 10.37
N TYR A 41 -10.47 -21.38 11.06
CA TYR A 41 -9.36 -20.62 10.54
C TYR A 41 -8.80 -21.24 9.26
N ALA A 42 -8.80 -22.58 9.14
CA ALA A 42 -8.28 -23.27 7.96
C ALA A 42 -9.10 -22.93 6.71
N PHE A 43 -10.43 -22.88 6.82
CA PHE A 43 -11.31 -22.43 5.74
C PHE A 43 -11.03 -20.97 5.36
N ALA A 44 -11.08 -20.06 6.34
CA ALA A 44 -10.92 -18.64 6.09
C ALA A 44 -9.53 -18.30 5.52
N ALA A 45 -8.47 -18.92 6.04
CA ALA A 45 -7.10 -18.73 5.56
C ALA A 45 -6.87 -19.32 4.15
N THR A 46 -7.62 -20.34 3.75
CA THR A 46 -7.50 -20.95 2.42
C THR A 46 -8.17 -20.14 1.34
N TYR A 47 -9.30 -19.53 1.67
CA TYR A 47 -10.11 -18.76 0.72
C TYR A 47 -10.10 -17.26 1.01
N LEU A 48 -9.14 -16.77 1.79
CA LEU A 48 -9.08 -15.37 2.24
C LEU A 48 -9.24 -14.39 1.08
N SER A 49 -8.43 -14.56 0.03
CA SER A 49 -8.46 -13.69 -1.14
C SER A 49 -9.81 -13.71 -1.85
N ASP A 50 -10.46 -14.88 -1.93
CA ASP A 50 -11.78 -15.00 -2.56
C ASP A 50 -12.85 -14.33 -1.69
N ILE A 51 -12.83 -14.53 -0.36
CA ILE A 51 -13.79 -13.95 0.60
C ILE A 51 -13.67 -12.43 0.63
N GLU A 52 -12.45 -11.88 0.69
CA GLU A 52 -12.21 -10.43 0.68
C GLU A 52 -12.66 -9.80 -0.62
N GLN A 53 -12.32 -10.42 -1.75
CA GLN A 53 -12.69 -9.91 -3.06
C GLN A 53 -14.21 -9.96 -3.26
N ASP A 54 -14.88 -11.06 -2.92
CA ASP A 54 -16.35 -11.16 -2.94
C ASP A 54 -16.99 -10.11 -2.05
N PHE A 55 -16.52 -9.98 -0.81
CA PHE A 55 -17.03 -8.98 0.12
C PHE A 55 -16.91 -7.57 -0.47
N ASN A 56 -15.72 -7.21 -0.94
CA ASN A 56 -15.45 -5.87 -1.49
C ASN A 56 -16.32 -5.61 -2.73
N ASP A 57 -16.33 -6.52 -3.69
CA ASP A 57 -17.08 -6.33 -4.93
C ASP A 57 -18.59 -6.29 -4.67
N LEU A 58 -19.10 -7.16 -3.79
CA LEU A 58 -20.52 -7.18 -3.44
C LEU A 58 -20.92 -5.94 -2.65
N PHE A 59 -20.16 -5.59 -1.60
CA PHE A 59 -20.46 -4.45 -0.76
C PHE A 59 -20.52 -3.17 -1.58
N ASN A 60 -19.60 -3.01 -2.54
CA ASN A 60 -19.59 -1.90 -3.47
C ASN A 60 -20.80 -1.84 -4.40
N ALA A 61 -21.17 -2.99 -5.00
CA ALA A 61 -22.35 -3.08 -5.84
C ALA A 61 -23.60 -2.69 -5.04
N LEU A 62 -23.70 -3.16 -3.79
CA LEU A 62 -24.82 -2.87 -2.90
C LEU A 62 -24.82 -1.43 -2.38
N GLN A 63 -23.66 -0.77 -2.24
CA GLN A 63 -23.64 0.66 -1.91
C GLN A 63 -24.25 1.52 -3.04
N GLN A 64 -24.18 1.05 -4.29
CA GLN A 64 -24.74 1.76 -5.44
C GLN A 64 -26.22 1.41 -5.66
N ASN A 65 -26.56 0.12 -5.64
CA ASN A 65 -27.87 -0.41 -6.02
C ASN A 65 -28.46 -1.39 -4.99
N GLY A 66 -28.22 -1.19 -3.70
CA GLY A 66 -28.56 -2.16 -2.65
C GLY A 66 -29.99 -2.14 -2.11
N GLU A 67 -30.90 -1.33 -2.68
CA GLU A 67 -32.31 -1.34 -2.28
C GLU A 67 -32.99 -2.66 -2.70
N ASN A 68 -33.78 -3.26 -1.81
CA ASN A 68 -34.48 -4.53 -2.03
C ASN A 68 -33.57 -5.73 -2.36
N ARG A 69 -32.29 -5.68 -1.95
CA ARG A 69 -31.28 -6.72 -2.22
C ARG A 69 -30.82 -7.42 -0.93
N ASP A 70 -31.75 -7.73 -0.04
CA ASP A 70 -31.45 -8.16 1.33
C ASP A 70 -30.63 -9.44 1.41
N LYS A 71 -30.92 -10.42 0.54
CA LYS A 71 -30.16 -11.68 0.46
C LYS A 71 -28.65 -11.46 0.29
N PHE A 72 -28.27 -10.41 -0.44
CA PHE A 72 -26.87 -10.07 -0.71
C PHE A 72 -26.21 -9.30 0.43
N TRP A 73 -26.94 -8.40 1.08
CA TRP A 73 -26.44 -7.75 2.30
C TRP A 73 -26.19 -8.75 3.43
N TYR A 74 -27.07 -9.76 3.58
CA TYR A 74 -26.84 -10.87 4.50
C TYR A 74 -25.58 -11.65 4.17
N TYR A 75 -25.27 -11.84 2.88
CA TYR A 75 -24.02 -12.46 2.47
C TYR A 75 -22.80 -11.57 2.74
N CYS A 76 -22.90 -10.25 2.54
CA CYS A 76 -21.85 -9.31 2.97
C CYS A 76 -21.61 -9.39 4.48
N TYR A 77 -22.66 -9.42 5.29
CA TYR A 77 -22.57 -9.58 6.74
C TYR A 77 -21.86 -10.88 7.11
N TYR A 78 -22.24 -11.98 6.47
CA TYR A 78 -21.62 -13.29 6.64
C TYR A 78 -20.11 -13.26 6.33
N CYS A 79 -19.70 -12.70 5.18
CA CYS A 79 -18.29 -12.55 4.84
C CYS A 79 -17.54 -11.66 5.83
N ALA A 80 -18.14 -10.53 6.26
CA ALA A 80 -17.53 -9.63 7.24
C ALA A 80 -17.23 -10.35 8.57
N LEU A 81 -18.12 -11.23 9.05
CA LEU A 81 -17.90 -12.04 10.25
C LEU A 81 -16.75 -13.04 10.07
N ILE A 82 -16.65 -13.70 8.91
CA ILE A 82 -15.55 -14.63 8.62
C ILE A 82 -14.21 -13.88 8.57
N LEU A 83 -14.18 -12.72 7.91
CA LEU A 83 -12.98 -11.88 7.83
C LEU A 83 -12.58 -11.33 9.20
N GLN A 84 -13.54 -10.86 9.99
CA GLN A 84 -13.31 -10.45 11.37
C GLN A 84 -12.68 -11.58 12.19
N PHE A 85 -13.22 -12.80 12.10
CA PHE A 85 -12.69 -13.97 12.80
C PHE A 85 -11.26 -14.30 12.33
N TYR A 86 -11.03 -14.35 11.01
CA TYR A 86 -9.70 -14.59 10.45
C TYR A 86 -8.69 -13.56 10.95
N TYR A 87 -9.01 -12.27 10.85
CA TYR A 87 -8.09 -11.21 11.23
C TYR A 87 -7.85 -11.14 12.74
N LYS A 88 -8.86 -11.48 13.55
CA LYS A 88 -8.69 -11.65 14.98
C LYS A 88 -7.71 -12.78 15.28
N ALA A 89 -7.88 -13.92 14.63
CA ALA A 89 -7.01 -15.08 14.78
C ALA A 89 -5.60 -14.81 14.25
N TYR A 90 -5.44 -14.12 13.13
CA TYR A 90 -4.12 -13.75 12.57
C TYR A 90 -3.41 -12.65 13.39
N GLY A 91 -4.15 -11.93 14.24
CA GLY A 91 -3.63 -10.84 15.07
C GLY A 91 -3.60 -9.47 14.37
N LYS A 92 -4.46 -9.21 13.39
CA LYS A 92 -4.64 -7.89 12.75
C LYS A 92 -5.80 -7.13 13.37
N LYS A 93 -5.58 -6.35 14.44
CA LYS A 93 -6.70 -5.67 15.13
C LYS A 93 -7.36 -4.57 14.28
N GLU A 94 -6.62 -3.81 13.47
CA GLU A 94 -7.21 -2.76 12.61
C GLU A 94 -8.22 -3.34 11.62
N LEU A 95 -7.85 -4.42 10.93
CA LEU A 95 -8.76 -5.14 10.03
C LEU A 95 -9.87 -5.87 10.80
N THR A 96 -9.59 -6.38 12.00
CA THR A 96 -10.63 -6.95 12.87
C THR A 96 -11.69 -5.90 13.20
N GLU A 97 -11.28 -4.69 13.57
CA GLU A 97 -12.17 -3.60 13.94
C GLU A 97 -12.89 -3.05 12.70
N LYS A 98 -12.22 -2.92 11.55
CA LYS A 98 -12.84 -2.58 10.26
C LYS A 98 -13.99 -3.53 9.92
N TYR A 99 -13.74 -4.84 9.89
CA TYR A 99 -14.77 -5.81 9.53
C TYR A 99 -15.83 -5.98 10.62
N LYS A 100 -15.48 -5.73 11.89
CA LYS A 100 -16.45 -5.64 12.98
C LYS A 100 -17.41 -4.46 12.78
N GLN A 101 -16.88 -3.27 12.51
CA GLN A 101 -17.69 -2.07 12.26
C GLN A 101 -18.57 -2.23 11.03
N LEU A 102 -18.04 -2.79 9.93
CA LEU A 102 -18.82 -3.10 8.74
C LEU A 102 -19.92 -4.12 9.04
N ALA A 103 -19.64 -5.16 9.84
CA ALA A 103 -20.65 -6.12 10.26
C ALA A 103 -21.73 -5.45 11.12
N GLU A 104 -21.33 -4.62 12.09
CA GLU A 104 -22.24 -3.85 12.94
C GLU A 104 -23.13 -2.92 12.10
N GLU A 105 -22.56 -2.14 11.19
CA GLU A 105 -23.28 -1.26 10.26
C GLU A 105 -24.32 -2.01 9.42
N ILE A 106 -23.93 -3.15 8.83
CA ILE A 106 -24.87 -3.98 8.06
C ILE A 106 -25.96 -4.53 8.98
N SER A 107 -25.64 -4.97 10.21
CA SER A 107 -26.64 -5.49 11.13
C SER A 107 -27.64 -4.44 11.63
N THR A 108 -27.16 -3.24 12.00
CA THR A 108 -27.99 -2.12 12.46
C THR A 108 -28.95 -1.65 11.37
N ARG A 109 -28.52 -1.66 10.10
CA ARG A 109 -29.40 -1.37 8.95
C ARG A 109 -30.67 -2.22 8.95
N TYR A 110 -30.59 -3.47 9.40
CA TYR A 110 -31.72 -4.40 9.43
C TYR A 110 -32.52 -4.34 10.74
N GLU A 111 -31.90 -3.99 11.86
CA GLU A 111 -32.58 -3.85 13.15
C GLU A 111 -33.44 -2.58 13.22
N ASP A 112 -32.99 -1.47 12.62
CA ASP A 112 -33.64 -0.15 12.76
C ASP A 112 -34.59 0.25 11.62
N GLN A 113 -34.71 -0.56 10.54
CA GLN A 113 -35.49 -0.26 9.31
C GLN A 113 -35.23 1.15 8.70
N LYS A 114 -34.11 1.80 9.05
CA LYS A 114 -33.80 3.17 8.62
C LYS A 114 -32.68 3.17 7.60
N PHE A 115 -32.96 3.76 6.44
CA PHE A 115 -31.94 4.22 5.50
C PHE A 115 -31.22 5.44 6.07
N ALA A 116 -30.12 5.23 6.78
CA ALA A 116 -29.05 6.21 6.78
C ALA A 116 -28.02 5.76 5.73
N LYS A 117 -27.58 6.68 4.86
CA LYS A 117 -26.42 6.43 4.01
C LYS A 117 -25.26 6.02 4.91
N PRO A 118 -24.49 4.97 4.58
CA PRO A 118 -23.32 4.58 5.34
C PRO A 118 -22.35 5.77 5.43
N THR A 119 -22.19 6.31 6.64
CA THR A 119 -21.24 7.38 6.96
C THR A 119 -19.89 6.73 7.27
N LEU A 120 -19.26 6.14 6.25
CA LEU A 120 -17.89 5.69 6.35
C LEU A 120 -16.98 6.90 6.14
N ALA A 121 -16.64 7.54 7.25
CA ALA A 121 -15.70 8.65 7.33
C ALA A 121 -14.39 8.27 6.63
N SER A 122 -14.21 8.76 5.41
CA SER A 122 -13.08 8.38 4.58
C SER A 122 -11.99 9.44 4.67
N GLU A 123 -10.92 9.14 5.40
CA GLU A 123 -9.77 10.04 5.47
C GLU A 123 -9.07 10.08 4.10
N SER A 124 -8.76 11.29 3.62
CA SER A 124 -7.85 11.49 2.49
C SER A 124 -6.48 10.90 2.86
N TYR A 125 -5.83 10.20 1.95
CA TYR A 125 -4.51 9.57 2.18
C TYR A 125 -3.45 10.54 2.70
N LEU A 126 -3.51 11.83 2.35
CA LEU A 126 -2.64 12.86 2.94
C LEU A 126 -3.03 13.23 4.39
N ASN A 127 -4.31 13.06 4.75
CA ASN A 127 -4.78 13.13 6.12
C ASN A 127 -4.37 11.88 6.90
N THR A 128 -4.43 10.69 6.31
CA THR A 128 -3.97 9.44 6.93
C THR A 128 -2.46 9.47 7.13
N LEU A 129 -1.68 9.94 6.15
CA LEU A 129 -0.23 10.07 6.22
C LEU A 129 0.22 11.20 7.17
N GLY A 130 -0.53 12.31 7.23
CA GLY A 130 -0.30 13.40 8.19
C GLY A 130 -0.72 13.05 9.64
N LYS A 131 -1.82 12.33 9.82
CA LYS A 131 -2.25 11.79 11.13
C LYS A 131 -1.38 10.61 11.56
N GLN A 132 -0.99 9.71 10.67
CA GLN A 132 -0.03 8.65 10.94
C GLN A 132 1.31 9.26 11.29
N LEU A 133 1.94 10.12 10.47
CA LEU A 133 3.22 10.72 10.87
C LEU A 133 3.17 11.54 12.17
N ALA A 134 2.12 12.32 12.44
CA ALA A 134 2.01 13.11 13.67
C ALA A 134 1.67 12.25 14.92
N SER A 135 0.78 11.26 14.77
CA SER A 135 0.47 10.31 15.83
C SER A 135 1.59 9.29 16.03
N ASP A 136 2.31 8.90 14.97
CA ASP A 136 3.46 8.00 14.98
C ASP A 136 4.69 8.70 15.55
N LEU A 137 4.92 10.00 15.32
CA LEU A 137 5.96 10.76 16.03
C LEU A 137 5.63 10.94 17.52
N SER A 138 4.37 11.19 17.85
CA SER A 138 3.91 11.28 19.25
C SER A 138 3.84 9.91 19.94
N ALA A 139 3.64 8.82 19.20
CA ALA A 139 3.62 7.44 19.68
C ALA A 139 5.03 6.83 19.72
N LEU A 140 5.95 7.22 18.82
CA LEU A 140 7.38 6.87 18.88
C LEU A 140 8.02 7.33 20.19
N ALA A 141 7.54 8.44 20.75
CA ALA A 141 7.99 8.94 22.04
C ALA A 141 7.43 8.15 23.24
N LYS A 142 6.43 7.27 23.04
CA LYS A 142 5.65 6.66 24.12
C LYS A 142 5.29 5.16 23.96
N THR A 143 5.70 4.47 22.90
CA THR A 143 5.26 3.08 22.61
C THR A 143 6.43 2.24 22.07
N PRO A 144 6.63 0.98 22.52
CA PRO A 144 7.64 0.10 21.96
C PRO A 144 7.32 -0.19 20.47
N LEU A 145 8.35 -0.14 19.63
CA LEU A 145 8.26 -0.10 18.17
C LEU A 145 7.55 -1.34 17.55
N HIS A 146 6.38 -1.13 16.92
CA HIS A 146 5.67 -2.16 16.15
C HIS A 146 6.38 -2.51 14.82
N SER A 147 6.39 -3.79 14.45
CA SER A 147 7.16 -4.26 13.29
C SER A 147 6.67 -3.69 11.95
N SER A 148 5.39 -3.81 11.60
CA SER A 148 4.87 -3.24 10.33
C SER A 148 5.17 -1.75 10.16
N LYS A 149 4.98 -0.94 11.21
CA LYS A 149 5.28 0.50 11.16
C LYS A 149 6.75 0.79 10.90
N ILE A 150 7.66 0.02 11.50
CA ILE A 150 9.09 0.14 11.19
C ILE A 150 9.35 -0.22 9.72
N LYS A 151 8.70 -1.27 9.20
CA LYS A 151 8.83 -1.67 7.79
C LYS A 151 8.35 -0.56 6.85
N ASP A 152 7.19 0.03 7.13
CA ASP A 152 6.61 1.08 6.30
C ASP A 152 7.42 2.38 6.39
N MET A 153 7.87 2.73 7.59
CA MET A 153 8.81 3.83 7.80
C MET A 153 10.12 3.57 7.06
N ALA A 154 10.62 2.33 7.07
CA ALA A 154 11.85 1.99 6.33
C ALA A 154 11.63 2.07 4.81
N ALA A 155 10.46 1.68 4.31
CA ALA A 155 10.09 1.83 2.91
C ALA A 155 10.02 3.31 2.50
N LEU A 156 9.28 4.12 3.26
CA LEU A 156 9.14 5.56 3.05
C LEU A 156 10.50 6.27 3.16
N ALA A 157 11.30 5.94 4.18
CA ALA A 157 12.64 6.48 4.35
C ALA A 157 13.54 6.10 3.17
N ASN A 158 13.41 4.90 2.61
CA ASN A 158 14.22 4.49 1.46
C ASN A 158 13.83 5.26 0.19
N ILE A 159 12.53 5.45 -0.06
CA ILE A 159 12.05 6.26 -1.19
C ILE A 159 12.51 7.72 -1.04
N THR A 160 12.33 8.30 0.15
CA THR A 160 12.77 9.67 0.47
C THR A 160 14.29 9.82 0.32
N ARG A 161 15.05 8.83 0.78
CA ARG A 161 16.51 8.77 0.60
C ARG A 161 16.87 8.80 -0.88
N MET A 162 16.23 7.98 -1.72
CA MET A 162 16.49 7.99 -3.17
C MET A 162 16.22 9.37 -3.76
N GLN A 163 15.09 9.97 -3.43
CA GLN A 163 14.70 11.30 -3.89
C GLN A 163 15.75 12.38 -3.53
N ILE A 164 16.25 12.35 -2.30
CA ILE A 164 17.32 13.26 -1.83
C ILE A 164 18.64 12.98 -2.56
N VAL A 165 19.03 11.71 -2.71
CA VAL A 165 20.28 11.32 -3.38
C VAL A 165 20.29 11.77 -4.84
N PHE A 166 19.21 11.52 -5.58
CA PHE A 166 19.14 11.93 -6.98
C PHE A 166 19.04 13.44 -7.14
N SER A 167 18.30 14.14 -6.26
CA SER A 167 18.27 15.60 -6.24
C SER A 167 19.64 16.21 -5.95
N ARG A 168 20.39 15.61 -5.01
CA ARG A 168 21.78 15.98 -4.72
C ARG A 168 22.65 15.81 -5.96
N ILE A 169 22.63 14.63 -6.58
CA ILE A 169 23.48 14.34 -7.74
C ILE A 169 23.13 15.29 -8.90
N PHE A 170 21.85 15.51 -9.18
CA PHE A 170 21.40 16.49 -10.17
C PHE A 170 22.01 17.88 -9.93
N LEU A 171 21.93 18.38 -8.69
CA LEU A 171 22.49 19.69 -8.33
C LEU A 171 24.01 19.71 -8.44
N GLN A 172 24.71 18.66 -8.01
CA GLN A 172 26.16 18.56 -8.14
C GLN A 172 26.59 18.66 -9.60
N GLN A 173 25.94 17.89 -10.48
CA GLN A 173 26.25 17.91 -11.91
C GLN A 173 25.92 19.27 -12.54
N THR A 174 24.80 19.87 -12.16
CA THR A 174 24.45 21.23 -12.61
C THR A 174 25.51 22.25 -12.16
N LEU A 175 25.94 22.22 -10.90
CA LEU A 175 26.96 23.11 -10.37
C LEU A 175 28.33 22.93 -11.05
N ILE A 176 28.70 21.70 -11.41
CA ILE A 176 29.92 21.41 -12.18
C ILE A 176 29.86 22.11 -13.54
N VAL A 177 28.75 21.96 -14.27
CA VAL A 177 28.55 22.65 -15.57
C VAL A 177 28.59 24.16 -15.41
N LEU A 178 27.94 24.69 -14.36
CA LEU A 178 27.95 26.13 -14.08
C LEU A 178 29.35 26.65 -13.74
N LYS A 179 30.18 25.85 -13.06
CA LYS A 179 31.58 26.18 -12.73
C LYS A 179 32.45 26.26 -13.98
N GLU A 180 32.19 25.40 -14.97
CA GLU A 180 32.91 25.35 -16.25
C GLU A 180 32.46 26.44 -17.23
N SER A 181 31.26 26.99 -17.05
CA SER A 181 30.74 28.09 -17.87
C SER A 181 31.44 29.42 -17.57
N GLU A 182 32.13 29.99 -18.56
CA GLU A 182 32.82 31.28 -18.46
C GLU A 182 31.86 32.47 -18.19
N LEU A 183 30.64 32.40 -18.72
CA LEU A 183 29.61 33.44 -18.58
C LEU A 183 29.12 33.56 -17.13
N ILE A 184 28.96 32.41 -16.46
CA ILE A 184 28.40 32.32 -15.11
C ILE A 184 29.49 32.49 -14.06
N GLY A 185 30.72 32.04 -14.35
CA GLY A 185 31.89 32.32 -13.53
C GLY A 185 32.13 33.82 -13.32
N LYS A 186 31.78 34.68 -14.29
CA LYS A 186 31.81 36.15 -14.15
C LYS A 186 30.67 36.71 -13.30
N LEU A 187 29.48 36.09 -13.36
CA LEU A 187 28.28 36.57 -12.67
C LEU A 187 28.24 36.17 -11.17
N ILE A 188 28.71 34.96 -10.84
CA ILE A 188 28.69 34.40 -9.48
C ILE A 188 29.96 34.78 -8.69
N GLY A 189 30.97 35.35 -9.36
CA GLY A 189 32.07 36.09 -8.73
C GLY A 189 33.08 35.27 -7.93
N ARG A 190 32.85 34.00 -7.58
CA ARG A 190 33.85 33.13 -6.92
C ARG A 190 33.64 31.66 -7.28
N ARG A 191 34.54 31.08 -8.08
CA ARG A 191 34.68 29.61 -8.25
C ARG A 191 34.72 28.88 -6.90
N GLY A 192 35.36 29.50 -5.88
CA GLY A 192 35.41 28.95 -4.53
C GLY A 192 34.06 28.84 -3.80
N ALA A 193 33.03 29.60 -4.21
CA ALA A 193 31.68 29.43 -3.67
C ALA A 193 31.03 28.13 -4.17
N ILE A 194 31.20 27.82 -5.46
CA ILE A 194 30.69 26.57 -6.06
C ILE A 194 31.41 25.36 -5.45
N ASP A 195 32.72 25.44 -5.24
CA ASP A 195 33.48 24.37 -4.57
C ASP A 195 33.00 24.13 -3.13
N GLY A 196 32.67 25.21 -2.40
CA GLY A 196 32.05 25.12 -1.09
C GLY A 196 30.69 24.40 -1.11
N MET A 197 29.85 24.73 -2.10
CA MET A 197 28.54 24.07 -2.29
C MET A 197 28.67 22.59 -2.63
N LEU A 198 29.60 22.22 -3.53
CA LEU A 198 29.86 20.83 -3.89
C LEU A 198 30.32 20.01 -2.68
N ASN A 199 31.30 20.52 -1.93
CA ASN A 199 31.78 19.89 -0.71
C ASN A 199 30.66 19.74 0.33
N MET A 200 29.78 20.73 0.45
CA MET A 200 28.64 20.65 1.37
C MET A 200 27.66 19.55 0.97
N LEU A 201 27.38 19.42 -0.33
CA LEU A 201 26.52 18.36 -0.88
C LEU A 201 27.11 16.97 -0.65
N ASP A 202 28.43 16.80 -0.66
CA ASP A 202 29.09 15.49 -0.48
C ASP A 202 29.08 14.96 0.96
N LYS A 203 29.03 15.83 1.97
CA LYS A 203 29.08 15.45 3.40
C LYS A 203 28.12 14.31 3.80
N PRO A 204 26.84 14.30 3.43
CA PRO A 204 25.92 13.24 3.84
C PRO A 204 26.09 11.90 3.10
N THR A 205 27.04 11.75 2.18
CA THR A 205 27.22 10.53 1.36
C THR A 205 27.37 9.27 2.21
N GLY A 206 28.20 9.31 3.27
CA GLY A 206 28.38 8.17 4.17
C GLY A 206 27.08 7.73 4.85
N VAL A 207 26.26 8.70 5.29
CA VAL A 207 24.95 8.43 5.90
C VAL A 207 24.01 7.77 4.90
N PHE A 208 23.94 8.29 3.67
CA PHE A 208 23.08 7.71 2.64
C PHE A 208 23.50 6.31 2.22
N ASN A 209 24.80 6.02 2.22
CA ASN A 209 25.32 4.69 1.93
C ASN A 209 24.89 3.68 3.01
N VAL A 210 25.03 4.03 4.29
CA VAL A 210 24.56 3.20 5.41
C VAL A 210 23.04 2.98 5.33
N LEU A 211 22.26 4.06 5.13
CA LEU A 211 20.80 3.96 5.03
C LEU A 211 20.36 3.12 3.83
N SER A 212 21.06 3.19 2.70
CA SER A 212 20.72 2.41 1.50
C SER A 212 20.82 0.91 1.70
N VAL A 213 21.64 0.43 2.64
CA VAL A 213 21.76 -1.00 2.97
C VAL A 213 20.88 -1.32 4.17
N GLY A 214 20.96 -0.51 5.22
CA GLY A 214 20.25 -0.72 6.47
C GLY A 214 18.72 -0.76 6.31
N LEU A 215 18.13 0.12 5.49
CA LEU A 215 16.68 0.16 5.30
C LEU A 215 16.15 -1.10 4.60
N PHE A 216 16.88 -1.63 3.61
CA PHE A 216 16.53 -2.91 2.98
C PHE A 216 16.78 -4.09 3.91
N ALA A 217 17.88 -4.09 4.67
CA ALA A 217 18.17 -5.14 5.64
C ALA A 217 17.09 -5.23 6.74
N ILE A 218 16.63 -4.07 7.25
CA ILE A 218 15.52 -3.99 8.19
C ILE A 218 14.27 -4.61 7.54
N ARG A 219 13.81 -4.12 6.39
CA ARG A 219 12.60 -4.65 5.73
C ARG A 219 12.69 -6.15 5.43
N PHE A 220 13.84 -6.63 4.93
CA PHE A 220 14.08 -8.04 4.66
C PHE A 220 13.96 -8.88 5.94
N THR A 221 14.66 -8.48 7.01
CA THR A 221 14.64 -9.18 8.30
C THR A 221 13.24 -9.25 8.88
N MET A 222 12.44 -8.20 8.68
CA MET A 222 11.06 -8.14 9.17
C MET A 222 10.13 -9.05 8.37
N ASN A 223 10.23 -9.03 7.05
CA ASN A 223 9.45 -9.93 6.20
C ASN A 223 9.81 -11.40 6.47
N VAL A 224 11.10 -11.70 6.67
CA VAL A 224 11.55 -13.04 7.11
C VAL A 224 11.06 -13.36 8.52
N GLY A 225 11.16 -12.43 9.46
CA GLY A 225 10.70 -12.62 10.83
C GLY A 225 9.20 -12.95 10.91
N THR A 226 8.38 -12.22 10.17
CA THR A 226 6.94 -12.49 10.04
C THR A 226 6.68 -13.84 9.37
N LEU A 227 7.39 -14.16 8.29
CA LEU A 227 7.31 -15.48 7.63
C LEU A 227 7.63 -16.61 8.63
N LEU A 228 8.71 -16.48 9.40
CA LEU A 228 9.14 -17.47 10.40
C LEU A 228 8.15 -17.56 11.57
N LYS A 229 7.64 -16.43 12.07
CA LYS A 229 6.62 -16.37 13.12
C LYS A 229 5.40 -17.20 12.74
N HIS A 230 4.75 -16.87 11.63
CA HIS A 230 3.52 -17.53 11.20
C HIS A 230 3.74 -18.97 10.68
N THR A 231 4.99 -19.34 10.36
CA THR A 231 5.33 -20.72 9.97
C THR A 231 5.61 -21.61 11.18
N PHE A 232 6.51 -21.19 12.07
CA PHE A 232 7.08 -22.03 13.14
C PHE A 232 6.51 -21.76 14.53
N PHE A 233 5.97 -20.56 14.76
CA PHE A 233 5.35 -20.15 16.02
C PHE A 233 3.89 -19.71 15.80
N PRO A 234 3.05 -20.57 15.17
CA PRO A 234 1.66 -20.25 14.94
C PRO A 234 0.90 -20.15 16.26
N ASN A 235 -0.13 -19.31 16.31
CA ASN A 235 -1.10 -19.40 17.39
C ASN A 235 -2.01 -20.63 17.24
N THR A 236 -2.89 -20.85 18.21
CA THR A 236 -3.79 -22.02 18.27
C THR A 236 -4.67 -22.18 17.03
N GLU A 237 -5.12 -21.07 16.45
CA GLU A 237 -5.96 -21.08 15.25
C GLU A 237 -5.14 -21.37 13.99
N GLU A 238 -3.97 -20.73 13.87
CA GLU A 238 -3.03 -20.97 12.77
C GLU A 238 -2.48 -22.40 12.75
N ALA A 239 -2.31 -23.00 13.93
CA ALA A 239 -1.83 -24.37 14.08
C ALA A 239 -2.74 -25.42 13.41
N LYS A 240 -3.99 -25.05 13.07
CA LYS A 240 -4.94 -25.91 12.32
C LYS A 240 -4.48 -26.19 10.89
N LEU A 241 -3.66 -25.32 10.29
CA LEU A 241 -3.07 -25.57 8.97
C LEU A 241 -1.74 -26.34 9.09
N PRO A 242 -1.37 -27.21 8.14
CA PRO A 242 -0.04 -27.80 8.09
C PRO A 242 1.06 -26.74 7.92
N MET A 243 2.24 -26.97 8.52
CA MET A 243 3.38 -26.04 8.45
C MET A 243 3.78 -25.67 7.01
N ALA A 244 3.84 -26.66 6.11
CA ALA A 244 4.19 -26.41 4.71
C ALA A 244 3.19 -25.49 4.00
N GLU A 245 1.90 -25.59 4.37
CA GLU A 245 0.86 -24.75 3.79
C GLU A 245 0.94 -23.32 4.33
N ARG A 246 1.19 -23.16 5.65
CA ARG A 246 1.47 -21.86 6.26
C ARG A 246 2.67 -21.18 5.61
N PHE A 247 3.79 -21.90 5.47
CA PHE A 247 4.99 -21.38 4.80
C PHE A 247 4.68 -20.92 3.38
N ARG A 248 4.01 -21.75 2.58
CA ARG A 248 3.66 -21.41 1.19
C ARG A 248 2.78 -20.16 1.14
N LYS A 249 1.75 -20.06 1.99
CA LYS A 249 0.85 -18.90 2.05
C LYS A 249 1.62 -17.63 2.43
N GLU A 250 2.43 -17.69 3.48
CA GLU A 250 3.19 -16.55 3.98
C GLU A 250 4.32 -16.13 3.03
N PHE A 251 4.94 -17.08 2.33
CA PHE A 251 5.93 -16.83 1.28
C PHE A 251 5.30 -16.16 0.06
N ASN A 252 4.17 -16.70 -0.44
CA ASN A 252 3.47 -16.13 -1.59
C ASN A 252 3.06 -14.67 -1.34
N LYS A 253 2.68 -14.31 -0.11
CA LYS A 253 2.37 -12.92 0.26
C LYS A 253 3.56 -11.96 0.14
N ARG A 254 4.80 -12.42 0.33
CA ARG A 254 5.97 -11.54 0.58
C ARG A 254 7.15 -11.74 -0.35
N HIS A 255 7.15 -12.79 -1.17
CA HIS A 255 8.30 -13.18 -1.99
C HIS A 255 8.81 -12.03 -2.88
N CYS A 256 7.91 -11.24 -3.47
CA CYS A 256 8.28 -10.09 -4.30
C CYS A 256 8.97 -8.96 -3.52
N GLU A 257 8.60 -8.74 -2.26
CA GLU A 257 9.24 -7.74 -1.39
C GLU A 257 10.57 -8.26 -0.85
N MET A 258 10.59 -9.50 -0.37
CA MET A 258 11.81 -10.14 0.13
C MET A 258 12.88 -10.21 -0.96
N LEU A 259 12.50 -10.56 -2.19
CA LEU A 259 13.43 -10.59 -3.33
C LEU A 259 13.97 -9.20 -3.64
N ASN A 260 13.11 -8.19 -3.66
CA ASN A 260 13.52 -6.79 -3.85
C ASN A 260 14.52 -6.35 -2.78
N ASP A 261 14.19 -6.58 -1.51
CA ASP A 261 15.00 -6.14 -0.38
C ASP A 261 16.35 -6.87 -0.31
N LEU A 262 16.36 -8.17 -0.65
CA LEU A 262 17.60 -8.95 -0.75
C LEU A 262 18.51 -8.45 -1.88
N VAL A 263 17.95 -8.27 -3.08
CA VAL A 263 18.70 -7.81 -4.26
C VAL A 263 19.28 -6.43 -4.00
N TRP A 264 18.45 -5.46 -3.60
CA TRP A 264 18.92 -4.09 -3.41
C TRP A 264 19.79 -3.91 -2.17
N GLY A 265 19.52 -4.65 -1.08
CA GLY A 265 20.42 -4.67 0.07
C GLY A 265 21.82 -5.13 -0.31
N THR A 266 21.91 -6.18 -1.13
CA THR A 266 23.18 -6.75 -1.61
C THR A 266 23.86 -5.84 -2.62
N VAL A 267 23.15 -5.38 -3.64
CA VAL A 267 23.68 -4.50 -4.70
C VAL A 267 24.19 -3.20 -4.09
N ASN A 268 23.41 -2.54 -3.23
CA ASN A 268 23.87 -1.32 -2.54
C ASN A 268 25.06 -1.60 -1.62
N GLY A 269 25.09 -2.76 -0.96
CA GLY A 269 26.24 -3.18 -0.16
C GLY A 269 27.52 -3.28 -1.00
N LEU A 270 27.44 -3.93 -2.16
CA LEU A 270 28.58 -4.09 -3.06
C LEU A 270 29.02 -2.77 -3.69
N THR A 271 28.07 -1.93 -4.13
CA THR A 271 28.38 -0.72 -4.90
C THR A 271 28.76 0.46 -4.00
N ASN A 272 28.09 0.66 -2.87
CA ASN A 272 28.42 1.77 -1.95
C ASN A 272 29.67 1.51 -1.11
N TYR A 273 30.03 0.24 -0.92
CA TYR A 273 31.28 -0.19 -0.26
C TYR A 273 32.25 -0.83 -1.26
N ALA A 274 32.21 -0.41 -2.53
CA ALA A 274 33.03 -0.96 -3.61
C ALA A 274 34.54 -1.01 -3.29
N HIS A 275 35.04 -0.03 -2.53
CA HIS A 275 36.44 0.00 -2.07
C HIS A 275 36.80 -1.21 -1.19
N TYR A 276 35.89 -1.66 -0.33
CA TYR A 276 36.07 -2.82 0.54
C TYR A 276 36.11 -4.12 -0.30
N PHE A 277 35.24 -4.20 -1.31
CA PHE A 277 35.16 -5.34 -2.22
C PHE A 277 36.12 -5.28 -3.42
N LYS A 278 36.98 -4.25 -3.50
CA LYS A 278 37.91 -4.00 -4.61
C LYS A 278 37.20 -3.90 -5.99
N ILE A 279 35.98 -3.38 -6.01
CA ILE A 279 35.21 -3.11 -7.23
C ILE A 279 35.55 -1.70 -7.71
N SER A 280 35.83 -1.54 -9.02
CA SER A 280 36.10 -0.20 -9.59
C SER A 280 34.83 0.65 -9.61
N ALA A 281 34.97 1.98 -9.55
CA ALA A 281 33.82 2.88 -9.59
C ALA A 281 32.96 2.69 -10.86
N SER A 282 33.59 2.44 -12.01
CA SER A 282 32.89 2.15 -13.26
C SER A 282 32.11 0.84 -13.18
N ALA A 283 32.71 -0.23 -12.64
CA ALA A 283 32.01 -1.50 -12.46
C ALA A 283 30.84 -1.38 -11.47
N ALA A 284 30.99 -0.60 -10.40
CA ALA A 284 29.89 -0.31 -9.47
C ALA A 284 28.74 0.43 -10.16
N GLY A 285 29.04 1.45 -10.98
CA GLY A 285 28.05 2.18 -11.77
C GLY A 285 27.29 1.27 -12.74
N TRP A 286 27.99 0.45 -13.52
CA TRP A 286 27.37 -0.51 -14.44
C TRP A 286 26.58 -1.61 -13.72
N THR A 287 27.03 -2.03 -12.55
CA THR A 287 26.25 -2.95 -11.69
C THR A 287 24.92 -2.32 -11.29
N MET A 288 24.93 -1.06 -10.83
CA MET A 288 23.69 -0.34 -10.49
C MET A 288 22.75 -0.25 -11.70
N ALA A 289 23.28 0.12 -12.88
CA ALA A 289 22.48 0.21 -14.11
C ALA A 289 21.86 -1.14 -14.50
N ALA A 290 22.63 -2.23 -14.41
CA ALA A 290 22.13 -3.58 -14.71
C ALA A 290 21.00 -4.01 -13.76
N PHE A 291 21.11 -3.70 -12.47
CA PHE A 291 20.08 -4.05 -11.49
C PHE A 291 18.85 -3.12 -11.52
N LEU A 292 18.92 -1.93 -12.14
CA LEU A 292 17.70 -1.17 -12.46
C LEU A 292 16.81 -1.89 -13.49
N VAL A 293 17.37 -2.78 -14.33
CA VAL A 293 16.56 -3.66 -15.20
C VAL A 293 15.74 -4.64 -14.36
N PHE A 294 16.29 -5.09 -13.22
CA PHE A 294 15.58 -5.97 -12.31
C PHE A 294 14.32 -5.31 -11.73
N ASP A 295 14.33 -3.99 -11.45
CA ASP A 295 13.12 -3.28 -11.01
C ASP A 295 12.00 -3.33 -12.05
N VAL A 296 12.35 -3.09 -13.32
CA VAL A 296 11.39 -3.18 -14.42
C VAL A 296 10.83 -4.59 -14.52
N ALA A 297 11.69 -5.61 -14.47
CA ALA A 297 11.29 -7.01 -14.53
C ALA A 297 10.40 -7.42 -13.35
N LEU A 298 10.73 -6.98 -12.13
CA LEU A 298 9.96 -7.27 -10.93
C LEU A 298 8.58 -6.60 -10.98
N LEU A 299 8.47 -5.35 -11.45
CA LEU A 299 7.19 -4.68 -11.64
C LEU A 299 6.34 -5.34 -12.72
N MET A 300 6.94 -5.76 -13.83
CA MET A 300 6.26 -6.53 -14.88
C MET A 300 5.74 -7.87 -14.34
N TYR A 301 6.54 -8.55 -13.51
CA TYR A 301 6.14 -9.79 -12.86
C TYR A 301 4.97 -9.56 -11.87
N ARG A 302 5.03 -8.52 -11.03
CA ARG A 302 3.92 -8.15 -10.13
C ARG A 302 2.63 -7.83 -10.89
N ARG A 303 2.74 -7.10 -12.01
CA ARG A 303 1.61 -6.83 -12.91
C ARG A 303 1.00 -8.13 -13.43
N ARG A 304 1.83 -9.09 -13.85
CA ARG A 304 1.37 -10.40 -14.34
C ARG A 304 0.64 -11.20 -13.26
N LEU A 305 1.12 -11.19 -12.02
CA LEU A 305 0.41 -11.85 -10.91
C LEU A 305 -0.97 -11.22 -10.71
N ALA A 306 -1.05 -9.89 -10.70
CA ALA A 306 -2.34 -9.19 -10.58
C ALA A 306 -3.28 -9.46 -11.77
N GLU A 307 -2.73 -9.63 -12.97
CA GLU A 307 -3.46 -9.98 -14.20
C GLU A 307 -4.05 -11.39 -14.11
N GLU A 308 -3.26 -12.35 -13.60
CA GLU A 308 -3.71 -13.73 -13.38
C GLU A 308 -4.84 -13.78 -12.33
N ASP A 309 -4.71 -13.05 -11.23
CA ASP A 309 -5.75 -12.95 -10.21
C ASP A 309 -7.05 -12.37 -10.78
N TYR A 310 -6.94 -11.31 -11.60
CA TYR A 310 -8.08 -10.73 -12.31
C TYR A 310 -8.76 -11.75 -13.24
N PHE A 311 -8.01 -12.45 -14.09
CA PHE A 311 -8.59 -13.41 -15.04
C PHE A 311 -9.22 -14.61 -14.33
N ASN A 312 -8.57 -15.12 -13.28
CA ASN A 312 -9.11 -16.19 -12.45
C ASN A 312 -10.44 -15.76 -11.83
N ARG A 313 -10.52 -14.53 -11.33
CA ARG A 313 -11.73 -13.99 -10.73
C ARG A 313 -12.85 -13.75 -11.74
N ARG A 314 -12.51 -13.21 -12.91
CA ARG A 314 -13.48 -13.02 -13.99
C ARG A 314 -14.04 -14.36 -14.48
N ALA A 315 -13.20 -15.39 -14.58
CA ALA A 315 -13.64 -16.75 -14.89
C ALA A 315 -14.56 -17.35 -13.80
N GLN A 316 -14.28 -17.07 -12.52
CA GLN A 316 -15.17 -17.43 -11.42
C GLN A 316 -16.57 -16.82 -11.60
N TYR A 317 -16.68 -15.52 -11.86
CA TYR A 317 -17.98 -14.86 -12.05
C TYR A 317 -18.74 -15.38 -13.27
N ILE A 318 -18.07 -15.66 -14.38
CA ILE A 318 -18.69 -16.27 -15.56
C ILE A 318 -19.31 -17.63 -15.21
N GLN A 319 -18.60 -18.45 -14.42
CA GLN A 319 -19.13 -19.73 -13.98
C GLN A 319 -20.29 -19.56 -12.98
N GLU A 320 -20.27 -18.54 -12.11
CA GLU A 320 -21.39 -18.24 -11.23
C GLU A 320 -22.65 -17.83 -12.01
N LEU A 321 -22.52 -17.08 -13.11
CA LEU A 321 -23.66 -16.74 -13.99
C LEU A 321 -24.36 -17.98 -14.54
N GLU A 322 -23.61 -19.04 -14.88
CA GLU A 322 -24.20 -20.32 -15.33
C GLU A 322 -24.95 -21.03 -14.20
N ASN A 323 -24.41 -20.99 -12.97
CA ASN A 323 -25.01 -21.61 -11.80
C ASN A 323 -26.31 -20.91 -11.35
N TYR A 324 -26.42 -19.60 -11.58
CA TYR A 324 -27.58 -18.78 -11.22
C TYR A 324 -28.41 -18.35 -12.44
N LYS A 325 -28.40 -19.14 -13.52
CA LYS A 325 -29.13 -18.83 -14.77
C LYS A 325 -30.65 -18.59 -14.60
N ASP A 326 -31.22 -19.17 -13.54
CA ASP A 326 -32.65 -19.11 -13.23
C ASP A 326 -32.99 -18.05 -12.14
N ASP A 327 -31.99 -17.28 -11.64
CA ASP A 327 -32.14 -16.21 -10.64
C ASP A 327 -31.66 -14.87 -11.23
N PRO A 328 -32.55 -14.09 -11.90
CA PRO A 328 -32.17 -12.86 -12.59
C PRO A 328 -31.61 -11.79 -11.64
N ASP A 329 -32.04 -11.78 -10.38
CA ASP A 329 -31.51 -10.85 -9.37
C ASP A 329 -30.05 -11.17 -9.02
N HIS A 330 -29.69 -12.47 -8.93
CA HIS A 330 -28.30 -12.89 -8.80
C HIS A 330 -27.46 -12.51 -10.01
N GLN A 331 -27.98 -12.76 -11.21
CA GLN A 331 -27.24 -12.41 -12.43
C GLN A 331 -26.96 -10.91 -12.49
N ALA A 332 -27.95 -10.07 -12.15
CA ALA A 332 -27.78 -8.62 -12.11
C ALA A 332 -26.65 -8.19 -11.15
N VAL A 333 -26.60 -8.76 -9.94
CA VAL A 333 -25.52 -8.47 -8.98
C VAL A 333 -24.17 -8.97 -9.47
N ILE A 334 -24.09 -10.17 -10.05
CA ILE A 334 -22.83 -10.71 -10.58
C ILE A 334 -22.32 -9.85 -11.74
N PHE A 335 -23.20 -9.38 -12.63
CA PHE A 335 -22.81 -8.43 -13.69
C PHE A 335 -22.27 -7.12 -13.11
N GLU A 336 -22.89 -6.56 -12.06
CA GLU A 336 -22.37 -5.37 -11.38
C GLU A 336 -21.00 -5.62 -10.72
N GLN A 337 -20.80 -6.78 -10.09
CA GLN A 337 -19.51 -7.17 -9.52
C GLN A 337 -18.43 -7.32 -10.61
N MET A 338 -18.78 -7.88 -11.78
CA MET A 338 -17.89 -7.98 -12.94
C MET A 338 -17.51 -6.61 -13.49
N ASP A 339 -18.48 -5.70 -13.66
CA ASP A 339 -18.22 -4.32 -14.10
C ASP A 339 -17.24 -3.62 -13.14
N LEU A 340 -17.44 -3.76 -11.83
CA LEU A 340 -16.55 -3.20 -10.81
C LEU A 340 -15.16 -3.85 -10.81
N LEU A 341 -15.09 -5.17 -11.01
CA LEU A 341 -13.83 -5.89 -11.15
C LEU A 341 -13.03 -5.38 -12.36
N ASP A 342 -13.70 -5.18 -13.50
CA ASP A 342 -13.07 -4.69 -14.72
C ASP A 342 -12.55 -3.25 -14.54
N ILE A 343 -13.33 -2.37 -13.91
CA ILE A 343 -12.89 -1.01 -13.56
C ILE A 343 -11.66 -1.04 -12.64
N ARG A 344 -11.69 -1.86 -11.58
CA ARG A 344 -10.56 -1.98 -10.62
C ARG A 344 -9.32 -2.50 -11.31
N TRP A 345 -9.46 -3.51 -12.17
CA TRP A 345 -8.35 -4.04 -12.95
C TRP A 345 -7.75 -2.99 -13.87
N GLN A 346 -8.56 -2.22 -14.59
CA GLN A 346 -8.07 -1.16 -15.47
C GLN A 346 -7.30 -0.08 -14.70
N ALA A 347 -7.79 0.35 -13.53
CA ALA A 347 -7.09 1.30 -12.66
C ALA A 347 -5.76 0.72 -12.13
N THR A 348 -5.77 -0.53 -11.68
CA THR A 348 -4.60 -1.25 -11.17
C THR A 348 -3.54 -1.43 -12.25
N ASN A 349 -3.94 -1.89 -13.44
CA ASN A 349 -3.08 -2.06 -14.60
C ASN A 349 -2.49 -0.72 -15.06
N ALA A 350 -3.27 0.36 -15.08
CA ALA A 350 -2.77 1.70 -15.37
C ALA A 350 -1.71 2.15 -14.35
N THR A 351 -1.93 1.86 -13.06
CA THR A 351 -0.97 2.17 -11.98
C THR A 351 0.33 1.39 -12.12
N PHE A 352 0.25 0.09 -12.47
CA PHE A 352 1.44 -0.69 -12.79
C PHE A 352 2.21 -0.09 -13.96
N TRP A 353 1.54 0.27 -15.06
CA TRP A 353 2.21 0.90 -16.21
C TRP A 353 2.83 2.24 -15.87
N PHE A 354 2.21 3.03 -15.01
CA PHE A 354 2.78 4.27 -14.50
C PHE A 354 4.08 4.02 -13.72
N ASN A 355 4.08 3.05 -12.80
CA ASN A 355 5.27 2.68 -12.03
C ASN A 355 6.36 2.02 -12.90
N ILE A 356 5.99 1.19 -13.88
CA ILE A 356 6.92 0.61 -14.86
C ILE A 356 7.56 1.72 -15.70
N THR A 357 6.79 2.73 -16.12
CA THR A 357 7.32 3.89 -16.85
C THR A 357 8.30 4.68 -15.98
N ALA A 358 7.97 4.88 -14.70
CA ALA A 358 8.89 5.48 -13.74
C ALA A 358 10.20 4.66 -13.61
N ALA A 359 10.11 3.33 -13.51
CA ALA A 359 11.26 2.43 -13.48
C ALA A 359 12.15 2.58 -14.73
N ILE A 360 11.54 2.59 -15.91
CA ILE A 360 12.23 2.75 -17.19
C ILE A 360 12.91 4.12 -17.29
N LEU A 361 12.24 5.19 -16.84
CA LEU A 361 12.83 6.53 -16.81
C LEU A 361 14.00 6.60 -15.84
N LEU A 362 13.90 5.97 -14.67
CA LEU A 362 14.98 5.90 -13.69
C LEU A 362 16.19 5.14 -14.25
N MET A 363 15.95 3.94 -14.81
CA MET A 363 16.95 3.11 -15.46
C MET A 363 17.60 3.84 -16.65
N GLY A 364 16.79 4.43 -17.52
CA GLY A 364 17.24 5.13 -18.72
C GLY A 364 18.02 6.39 -18.39
N GLY A 365 17.53 7.22 -17.46
CA GLY A 365 18.23 8.40 -16.98
C GLY A 365 19.56 8.04 -16.32
N PHE A 366 19.59 7.05 -15.43
CA PHE A 366 20.83 6.64 -14.78
C PHE A 366 21.85 6.08 -15.79
N SER A 367 21.41 5.22 -16.70
CA SER A 367 22.27 4.63 -17.74
C SER A 367 22.78 5.67 -18.73
N ALA A 368 21.92 6.61 -19.14
CA ALA A 368 22.30 7.72 -20.01
C ALA A 368 23.36 8.60 -19.35
N ALA A 369 23.26 8.87 -18.04
CA ALA A 369 24.28 9.63 -17.31
C ALA A 369 25.67 8.93 -17.31
N LEU A 370 25.71 7.59 -17.33
CA LEU A 370 26.97 6.83 -17.43
C LEU A 370 27.54 6.81 -18.84
N MET A 371 26.69 6.77 -19.86
CA MET A 371 27.11 6.67 -21.27
C MET A 371 27.43 8.03 -21.89
N LEU A 372 26.64 9.04 -21.57
CA LEU A 372 26.74 10.37 -22.15
C LEU A 372 27.68 11.20 -21.28
N ALA A 373 28.98 11.12 -21.54
CA ALA A 373 30.01 11.96 -20.89
C ALA A 373 29.94 13.45 -21.29
N SER A 374 28.77 13.93 -21.75
CA SER A 374 28.55 15.32 -22.13
C SER A 374 28.17 16.15 -20.89
N PRO A 375 28.81 17.31 -20.66
CA PRO A 375 28.52 18.17 -19.51
C PRO A 375 27.03 18.51 -19.38
N VAL A 376 26.32 18.71 -20.49
CA VAL A 376 24.88 19.03 -20.45
C VAL A 376 24.00 17.80 -20.30
N ALA A 377 24.40 16.66 -20.87
CA ALA A 377 23.58 15.46 -20.86
C ALA A 377 23.46 14.83 -19.46
N VAL A 378 24.54 14.90 -18.65
CA VAL A 378 24.57 14.28 -17.32
C VAL A 378 23.55 14.91 -16.36
N PRO A 379 23.48 16.25 -16.16
CA PRO A 379 22.44 16.87 -15.34
C PRO A 379 21.02 16.57 -15.83
N VAL A 380 20.78 16.65 -17.15
CA VAL A 380 19.45 16.34 -17.72
C VAL A 380 19.05 14.89 -17.39
N SER A 381 20.00 13.97 -17.50
CA SER A 381 19.77 12.55 -17.19
C SER A 381 19.40 12.33 -15.71
N PHE A 382 20.07 13.01 -14.78
CA PHE A 382 19.71 12.94 -13.35
C PHE A 382 18.42 13.70 -13.01
N PHE A 383 18.05 14.74 -13.77
CA PHE A 383 16.74 15.37 -13.65
C PHE A 383 15.61 14.40 -14.02
N VAL A 384 15.80 13.60 -15.09
CA VAL A 384 14.87 12.52 -15.45
C VAL A 384 14.74 11.51 -14.31
N CYS A 385 15.84 11.14 -13.64
CA CYS A 385 15.78 10.27 -12.46
C CYS A 385 14.99 10.88 -11.29
N CYS A 386 15.15 12.19 -11.04
CA CYS A 386 14.36 12.89 -10.02
C CYS A 386 12.87 12.84 -10.34
N PHE A 387 12.51 13.08 -11.61
CA PHE A 387 11.13 12.99 -12.09
C PHE A 387 10.57 11.56 -11.98
N ALA A 388 11.37 10.55 -12.34
CA ALA A 388 11.00 9.15 -12.18
C ALA A 388 10.68 8.77 -10.72
N ILE A 389 11.48 9.23 -9.76
CA ILE A 389 11.20 9.00 -8.33
C ILE A 389 9.94 9.73 -7.89
N ALA A 390 9.72 10.95 -8.38
CA ALA A 390 8.49 11.69 -8.10
C ALA A 390 7.24 10.98 -8.65
N MET A 391 7.37 10.32 -9.81
CA MET A 391 6.32 9.44 -10.33
C MET A 391 6.08 8.26 -9.39
N TYR A 392 7.12 7.52 -8.98
CA TYR A 392 6.97 6.40 -8.04
C TYR A 392 6.23 6.76 -6.76
N VAL A 393 6.62 7.89 -6.13
CA VAL A 393 5.97 8.39 -4.90
C VAL A 393 4.50 8.75 -5.16
N SER A 394 4.15 9.14 -6.39
CA SER A 394 2.80 9.57 -6.77
C SER A 394 1.93 8.45 -7.35
N GLY A 395 2.41 7.20 -7.37
CA GLY A 395 1.71 6.06 -7.98
C GLY A 395 0.31 5.84 -7.41
N ASP A 396 0.16 5.86 -6.08
CA ASP A 396 -1.13 5.66 -5.41
C ASP A 396 -2.15 6.77 -5.75
N MET A 397 -1.68 8.01 -5.87
CA MET A 397 -2.52 9.15 -6.22
C MET A 397 -2.95 9.09 -7.69
N TYR A 398 -2.06 8.64 -8.58
CA TYR A 398 -2.41 8.36 -9.96
C TYR A 398 -3.45 7.24 -10.08
N GLY A 399 -3.30 6.16 -9.31
CA GLY A 399 -4.26 5.06 -9.27
C GLY A 399 -5.65 5.53 -8.84
N LYS A 400 -5.75 6.35 -7.79
CA LYS A 400 -7.01 6.97 -7.34
C LYS A 400 -7.64 7.87 -8.39
N TYR A 401 -6.83 8.68 -9.08
CA TYR A 401 -7.31 9.48 -10.20
C TYR A 401 -7.89 8.59 -11.30
N LYS A 402 -7.18 7.52 -11.68
CA LYS A 402 -7.63 6.60 -12.73
C LYS A 402 -8.88 5.84 -12.36
N GLU A 403 -8.98 5.36 -11.13
CA GLU A 403 -10.20 4.73 -10.61
C GLU A 403 -11.40 5.68 -10.68
N LYS A 404 -11.26 6.92 -10.16
CA LYS A 404 -12.35 7.89 -10.23
C LYS A 404 -12.75 8.25 -11.66
N ALA A 405 -11.77 8.38 -12.57
CA ALA A 405 -12.04 8.66 -13.97
C ALA A 405 -12.84 7.52 -14.63
N LEU A 406 -12.43 6.27 -14.41
CA LEU A 406 -13.11 5.10 -14.97
C LEU A 406 -14.51 4.90 -14.37
N VAL A 407 -14.69 5.14 -13.07
CA VAL A 407 -16.01 5.11 -12.42
C VAL A 407 -16.92 6.20 -12.99
N TYR A 408 -16.39 7.40 -13.23
CA TYR A 408 -17.14 8.47 -13.89
C TYR A 408 -17.56 8.07 -15.31
N GLU A 409 -16.63 7.56 -16.14
CA GLU A 409 -16.92 7.09 -17.51
C GLU A 409 -18.02 6.02 -17.51
N TYR A 410 -17.91 5.04 -16.63
CA TYR A 410 -18.93 3.99 -16.44
C TYR A 410 -20.30 4.55 -16.04
N LYS A 411 -20.34 5.50 -15.09
CA LYS A 411 -21.59 6.16 -14.69
C LYS A 411 -22.16 7.03 -15.80
N GLU A 412 -21.31 7.68 -16.59
CA GLU A 412 -21.70 8.54 -17.71
C GLU A 412 -22.37 7.71 -18.81
N GLU A 413 -21.81 6.55 -19.15
CA GLU A 413 -22.40 5.60 -20.09
C GLU A 413 -23.78 5.10 -19.64
N LYS A 414 -23.98 4.92 -18.33
CA LYS A 414 -25.28 4.53 -17.74
C LYS A 414 -26.21 5.71 -17.46
N ALA A 415 -25.84 6.95 -17.83
CA ALA A 415 -26.56 8.18 -17.51
C ALA A 415 -26.82 8.39 -16.00
N LEU A 416 -25.92 7.86 -15.16
CA LEU A 416 -25.92 7.96 -13.69
C LEU A 416 -24.88 8.95 -13.16
N ALA A 417 -24.06 9.55 -14.04
CA ALA A 417 -23.01 10.47 -13.64
C ALA A 417 -23.57 11.75 -13.01
N THR A 418 -23.00 12.15 -11.89
CA THR A 418 -23.37 13.36 -11.16
C THR A 418 -22.31 14.45 -11.31
N LYS A 419 -22.67 15.70 -10.95
CA LYS A 419 -21.68 16.79 -10.87
C LYS A 419 -20.60 16.52 -9.82
N ASP A 420 -20.93 15.77 -8.77
CA ASP A 420 -20.00 15.40 -7.72
C ASP A 420 -18.95 14.41 -8.23
N ASP A 421 -19.33 13.48 -9.12
CA ASP A 421 -18.37 12.57 -9.78
C ASP A 421 -17.33 13.35 -10.61
N ILE A 422 -17.76 14.37 -11.38
CA ILE A 422 -16.85 15.24 -12.14
C ILE A 422 -15.90 16.00 -11.20
N ALA A 423 -16.43 16.55 -10.10
CA ALA A 423 -15.63 17.25 -9.11
C ALA A 423 -14.61 16.31 -8.45
N ALA A 424 -15.00 15.07 -8.16
CA ALA A 424 -14.16 14.05 -7.56
C ALA A 424 -12.99 13.66 -8.49
N VAL A 425 -13.22 13.52 -9.80
CA VAL A 425 -12.18 13.29 -10.81
C VAL A 425 -11.21 14.48 -10.87
N LYS A 426 -11.74 15.71 -10.96
CA LYS A 426 -10.93 16.93 -11.04
C LYS A 426 -10.07 17.13 -9.79
N ASN A 427 -10.62 16.85 -8.61
CA ASN A 427 -9.91 16.93 -7.34
C ASN A 427 -8.78 15.89 -7.28
N ALA A 428 -9.05 14.63 -7.64
CA ALA A 428 -8.03 13.58 -7.65
C ALA A 428 -6.91 13.86 -8.67
N TRP A 429 -7.25 14.38 -9.85
CA TRP A 429 -6.26 14.83 -10.83
C TRP A 429 -5.38 15.96 -10.29
N SER A 430 -6.01 16.98 -9.68
CA SER A 430 -5.30 18.11 -9.09
C SER A 430 -4.37 17.66 -7.97
N ASP A 431 -4.84 16.78 -7.08
CA ASP A 431 -4.04 16.25 -5.98
C ASP A 431 -2.86 15.42 -6.51
N PHE A 432 -3.07 14.58 -7.52
CA PHE A 432 -2.00 13.84 -8.20
C PHE A 432 -0.94 14.77 -8.78
N ILE A 433 -1.33 15.74 -9.61
CA ILE A 433 -0.37 16.64 -10.28
C ILE A 433 0.38 17.51 -9.28
N ILE A 434 -0.31 18.06 -8.28
CA ILE A 434 0.33 18.86 -7.23
C ILE A 434 1.31 18.01 -6.44
N HIS A 435 0.94 16.78 -6.08
CA HIS A 435 1.83 15.89 -5.34
C HIS A 435 3.07 15.51 -6.16
N MET A 436 2.90 15.13 -7.42
CA MET A 436 4.01 14.81 -8.32
C MET A 436 4.94 16.01 -8.52
N ALA A 437 4.40 17.21 -8.74
CA ALA A 437 5.19 18.42 -8.89
C ALA A 437 5.97 18.77 -7.61
N LYS A 438 5.32 18.67 -6.44
CA LYS A 438 5.99 18.87 -5.14
C LYS A 438 7.11 17.86 -4.91
N SER A 439 6.83 16.58 -5.17
CA SER A 439 7.81 15.50 -5.03
C SER A 439 8.99 15.67 -6.00
N ALA A 440 8.79 16.24 -7.18
CA ALA A 440 9.91 16.58 -8.05
C ALA A 440 10.70 17.80 -7.52
N ILE A 441 10.02 18.89 -7.18
CA ILE A 441 10.64 20.22 -6.99
C ILE A 441 11.17 20.44 -5.59
N VAL A 442 10.39 20.12 -4.55
CA VAL A 442 10.71 20.48 -3.15
C VAL A 442 12.04 19.89 -2.69
N PRO A 443 12.38 18.61 -2.94
CA PRO A 443 13.67 18.06 -2.55
C PRO A 443 14.84 18.76 -3.25
N MET A 444 14.70 19.13 -4.53
CA MET A 444 15.72 19.89 -5.24
C MET A 444 15.92 21.29 -4.63
N VAL A 445 14.82 21.97 -4.26
CA VAL A 445 14.91 23.27 -3.59
C VAL A 445 15.59 23.15 -2.23
N ILE A 446 15.18 22.18 -1.40
CA ILE A 446 15.78 21.94 -0.09
C ILE A 446 17.28 21.61 -0.23
N MET A 447 17.65 20.77 -1.19
CA MET A 447 19.06 20.43 -1.43
C MET A 447 19.86 21.62 -2.00
N GLY A 448 19.24 22.48 -2.80
CA GLY A 448 19.86 23.73 -3.27
C GLY A 448 20.14 24.69 -2.12
N VAL A 449 19.18 24.85 -1.20
CA VAL A 449 19.38 25.63 0.03
C VAL A 449 20.43 24.96 0.91
N PHE A 450 20.44 23.63 1.02
CA PHE A 450 21.42 22.89 1.81
C PHE A 450 22.86 23.08 1.32
N ALA A 451 23.04 23.15 0.00
CA ALA A 451 24.33 23.43 -0.63
C ALA A 451 24.89 24.80 -0.20
N VAL A 452 24.01 25.78 0.03
CA VAL A 452 24.40 27.13 0.47
C VAL A 452 24.51 27.21 1.99
N SER A 453 23.53 26.67 2.72
CA SER A 453 23.39 26.80 4.17
C SER A 453 22.50 25.68 4.74
N TRP A 454 23.11 24.72 5.46
CA TRP A 454 22.36 23.63 6.08
C TRP A 454 21.35 24.05 7.16
N PRO A 455 21.59 25.08 8.00
CA PRO A 455 20.58 25.50 8.98
C PRO A 455 19.35 26.09 8.29
N ALA A 456 19.54 26.82 7.18
CA ALA A 456 18.44 27.35 6.39
C ALA A 456 17.64 26.22 5.71
N ALA A 457 18.32 25.20 5.21
CA ALA A 457 17.65 24.02 4.62
C ALA A 457 16.86 23.24 5.67
N LEU A 458 17.40 23.08 6.87
CA LEU A 458 16.69 22.46 7.99
C LEU A 458 15.45 23.27 8.38
N ALA A 459 15.57 24.60 8.51
CA ALA A 459 14.43 25.48 8.78
C ALA A 459 13.36 25.36 7.69
N LEU A 460 13.76 25.36 6.41
CA LEU A 460 12.84 25.19 5.29
C LEU A 460 12.14 23.82 5.31
N ALA A 461 12.89 22.75 5.60
CA ALA A 461 12.32 21.40 5.72
C ALA A 461 11.30 21.32 6.86
N VAL A 462 11.61 21.88 8.03
CA VAL A 462 10.69 21.94 9.18
C VAL A 462 9.44 22.75 8.85
N LEU A 463 9.59 23.91 8.20
CA LEU A 463 8.46 24.73 7.75
C LEU A 463 7.59 24.00 6.73
N TYR A 464 8.20 23.30 5.77
CA TYR A 464 7.49 22.51 4.77
C TYR A 464 6.70 21.37 5.41
N ILE A 465 7.35 20.61 6.28
CA ILE A 465 6.71 19.53 7.05
C ILE A 465 5.55 20.09 7.87
N GLY A 466 5.75 21.19 8.59
CA GLY A 466 4.69 21.87 9.35
C GLY A 466 3.52 22.36 8.47
N TYR A 467 3.82 22.86 7.27
CA TYR A 467 2.80 23.25 6.29
C TYR A 467 1.98 22.05 5.78
N GLU A 468 2.62 20.93 5.43
CA GLU A 468 1.91 19.73 4.97
C GLU A 468 1.04 19.15 6.09
N PHE A 469 1.54 19.10 7.33
CA PHE A 469 0.72 18.70 8.49
C PHE A 469 -0.45 19.67 8.74
N GLY A 470 -0.21 20.98 8.68
CA GLY A 470 -1.26 21.98 8.87
C GLY A 470 -2.34 21.93 7.79
N LYS A 471 -1.95 21.71 6.53
CA LYS A 471 -2.88 21.53 5.41
C LYS A 471 -3.72 20.26 5.60
N GLY A 472 -3.11 19.15 5.99
CA GLY A 472 -3.84 17.92 6.33
C GLY A 472 -4.85 18.16 7.45
N TYR A 473 -4.44 18.88 8.51
CA TYR A 473 -5.33 19.20 9.63
C TYR A 473 -6.52 20.09 9.23
N LEU A 474 -6.33 21.09 8.37
CA LEU A 474 -7.39 21.98 7.92
C LEU A 474 -8.34 21.31 6.92
N ASN A 475 -7.84 20.40 6.10
CA ASN A 475 -8.65 19.63 5.16
C ASN A 475 -9.58 18.62 5.86
N LEU A 476 -9.22 18.14 7.06
CA LEU A 476 -10.13 17.35 7.91
C LEU A 476 -11.42 18.08 8.25
N LYS A 477 -11.39 19.41 8.37
CA LYS A 477 -12.57 20.21 8.74
C LYS A 477 -13.50 20.51 7.56
N LYS A 478 -13.11 20.19 6.32
CA LYS A 478 -13.80 20.64 5.10
C LYS A 478 -14.35 19.54 4.22
N ALA A 479 -14.02 18.27 4.43
CA ALA A 479 -14.46 17.20 3.53
C ALA A 479 -15.90 16.76 3.85
N PRO A 480 -16.85 16.87 2.90
CA PRO A 480 -18.06 16.06 2.91
C PRO A 480 -17.68 14.60 2.62
N GLU A 481 -18.35 13.67 3.28
CA GLU A 481 -18.09 12.23 3.18
C GLU A 481 -18.61 11.68 1.84
N GLU A 482 -17.68 11.26 0.98
CA GLU A 482 -17.99 10.53 -0.25
C GLU A 482 -17.79 9.03 -0.06
N PRO A 483 -18.69 8.19 -0.58
CA PRO A 483 -18.52 6.75 -0.60
C PRO A 483 -17.31 6.38 -1.46
N LYS A 484 -16.34 5.72 -0.82
CA LYS A 484 -15.22 5.09 -1.52
C LYS A 484 -15.63 3.68 -1.93
N LEU A 485 -15.30 3.29 -3.16
CA LEU A 485 -14.94 1.90 -3.40
C LEU A 485 -13.68 1.64 -2.56
N PRO A 486 -13.57 0.55 -1.77
CA PRO A 486 -12.32 0.10 -1.23
C PRO A 486 -11.36 -0.05 -2.41
N SER A 487 -10.35 0.82 -2.41
CA SER A 487 -9.13 0.60 -3.16
C SER A 487 -8.72 -0.85 -2.91
N PRO A 488 -8.24 -1.59 -3.93
CA PRO A 488 -7.34 -2.67 -3.59
C PRO A 488 -6.27 -2.01 -2.71
N GLU A 489 -6.19 -2.43 -1.46
CA GLU A 489 -4.87 -2.50 -0.84
C GLU A 489 -4.01 -3.08 -1.94
N SER A 490 -3.04 -2.29 -2.40
CA SER A 490 -1.94 -2.77 -3.23
C SER A 490 -1.70 -4.22 -2.90
N MET A 491 -1.84 -5.13 -3.87
CA MET A 491 -1.39 -6.51 -3.70
C MET A 491 0.02 -6.43 -3.10
N SER A 492 0.09 -6.75 -1.80
CA SER A 492 1.11 -6.36 -0.82
C SER A 492 1.33 -4.85 -0.54
N LEU A 493 0.45 -4.22 0.25
CA LEU A 493 0.88 -3.42 1.40
C LEU A 493 -0.07 -3.74 2.56
N ASP A 494 0.42 -4.56 3.50
CA ASP A 494 -0.02 -4.51 4.89
C ASP A 494 0.31 -3.11 5.42
N HIS A 495 -0.57 -2.14 5.18
CA HIS A 495 -0.75 -0.98 6.04
C HIS A 495 -1.82 -1.38 7.06
N ASP A 496 -1.71 -0.90 8.29
CA ASP A 496 -2.70 -1.05 9.38
C ASP A 496 -2.45 -2.27 10.29
N LEU A 497 -1.59 -2.09 11.32
CA LEU A 497 -1.44 -3.00 12.47
C LEU A 497 -1.21 -2.26 13.80
N ASP A 498 -1.98 -2.75 14.77
CA ASP A 498 -2.47 -2.09 15.97
C ASP A 498 -1.74 -2.47 17.27
N LYS A 499 -2.12 -1.72 18.32
CA LYS A 499 -1.70 -1.72 19.73
C LYS A 499 -2.05 -2.98 20.55
N GLU A 500 -1.45 -3.04 21.74
CA GLU A 500 -1.83 -3.75 22.99
C GLU A 500 -1.48 -5.23 23.11
N GLU A 501 -0.29 -5.49 23.65
CA GLU A 501 0.09 -6.76 24.31
C GLU A 501 0.68 -6.56 25.73
N ASP A 502 0.50 -5.39 26.37
CA ASP A 502 1.03 -5.17 27.74
C ASP A 502 -0.05 -5.21 28.85
N ALA A 503 -1.32 -5.49 28.54
CA ALA A 503 -2.37 -5.56 29.57
C ALA A 503 -2.69 -6.98 30.07
N ILE A 504 -2.20 -8.03 29.40
CA ILE A 504 -2.52 -9.43 29.77
C ILE A 504 -1.38 -10.07 30.59
N SER A 505 -0.13 -9.64 30.40
CA SER A 505 1.00 -10.10 31.23
C SER A 505 0.85 -9.67 32.70
N ASP A 506 0.43 -8.44 32.96
CA ASP A 506 0.31 -7.92 34.33
C ASP A 506 -0.93 -8.49 35.08
N GLN A 507 -1.99 -8.89 34.36
CA GLN A 507 -3.15 -9.55 34.98
C GLN A 507 -2.88 -11.03 35.28
N GLU A 508 -2.12 -11.75 34.46
CA GLU A 508 -1.71 -13.13 34.78
C GLU A 508 -0.65 -13.18 35.88
N GLU A 509 0.28 -12.22 35.93
CA GLU A 509 1.28 -12.15 37.01
C GLU A 509 0.66 -11.74 38.36
N THR A 510 -0.34 -10.84 38.35
CA THR A 510 -1.11 -10.49 39.57
C THR A 510 -2.04 -11.63 40.01
N ALA A 511 -2.62 -12.41 39.08
CA ALA A 511 -3.42 -13.58 39.41
C ALA A 511 -2.56 -14.75 39.95
N LEU A 512 -1.34 -14.95 39.42
CA LEU A 512 -0.39 -15.95 39.92
C LEU A 512 0.20 -15.59 41.29
N LEU A 513 0.38 -14.30 41.59
CA LEU A 513 0.81 -13.83 42.91
C LEU A 513 -0.31 -13.95 43.97
N LEU A 514 -1.58 -13.78 43.60
CA LEU A 514 -2.71 -13.94 44.52
C LEU A 514 -3.03 -15.42 44.83
N ILE A 515 -2.76 -16.34 43.90
CA ILE A 515 -2.95 -17.78 44.13
C ILE A 515 -1.87 -18.32 45.09
N ASN A 516 -0.62 -17.86 44.99
CA ASN A 516 0.48 -18.30 45.87
C ASN A 516 0.44 -17.70 47.29
N SER A 517 -0.32 -16.62 47.54
CA SER A 517 -0.49 -16.06 48.90
C SER A 517 -1.60 -16.71 49.74
N SER A 518 -2.34 -17.68 49.18
CA SER A 518 -3.44 -18.38 49.87
C SER A 518 -3.09 -19.79 50.37
N SER A 519 -1.82 -20.19 50.23
CA SER A 519 -1.28 -21.47 50.69
C SER A 519 -0.03 -21.28 51.55
N SER A 520 -0.16 -20.49 52.62
CA SER A 520 0.82 -20.36 53.72
C SER A 520 0.09 -20.09 55.03
#